data_AF-A0A9E5YVF7-F1
#
_entry.id   AF-A0A9E5YVF7-F1
#
_cell.length_a   1.000
_cell.length_b   1.000
_cell.length_c   1.000
_cell.angle_alpha   90.00
_cell.angle_beta   90.00
_cell.angle_gamma   90.00
#
_symmetry.space_group_name_H-M   'P 1'
#
loop_
_entity.id
_entity.type
_entity.pdbx_description
1 polymer ?
#
loop_
_entity_poly.entity_id
_entity_poly.type
_entity_poly.pdbx_seq_one_letter_code
_entity_poly.pdbx_strand_id
1 'polypeptide(L)' 'MAEKTWLVQEQVPDAMAKKFGEVHPMLVQLMWNRGVKDQAELELFLNPDYETGVHDPFLFSRMEDVVERIFKAL' A
#
# COMPACT_ATOMS: atom_id res chain seq x y z
N MET A 1 -17.04 -22.25 19.22
CA MET A 1 -16.06 -21.92 18.17
C MET A 1 -16.77 -21.07 17.15
N ALA A 2 -16.28 -19.87 16.83
CA ALA A 2 -16.91 -19.02 15.81
C ALA A 2 -16.78 -19.70 14.43
N GLU A 3 -17.86 -19.68 13.66
CA GLU A 3 -17.87 -20.19 12.29
C GLU A 3 -17.05 -19.27 11.37
N LYS A 4 -16.13 -19.83 10.58
CA LYS A 4 -15.32 -19.05 9.64
C LYS A 4 -16.09 -18.85 8.34
N THR A 5 -16.29 -17.59 7.95
CA THR A 5 -16.88 -17.22 6.66
C THR A 5 -15.79 -16.72 5.71
N TRP A 6 -15.70 -17.31 4.52
CA TRP A 6 -14.78 -16.85 3.47
C TRP A 6 -15.51 -15.89 2.53
N LEU A 7 -14.94 -14.70 2.32
CA LEU A 7 -15.50 -13.66 1.46
C LEU A 7 -14.60 -13.45 0.25
N VAL A 8 -15.17 -13.60 -0.95
CA VAL A 8 -14.48 -13.32 -2.22
C VAL A 8 -14.78 -11.89 -2.62
N GLN A 9 -13.73 -11.15 -2.98
CA GLN A 9 -13.84 -9.75 -3.41
C GLN A 9 -14.42 -9.63 -4.83
N GLU A 10 -14.99 -8.46 -5.13
CA GLU A 10 -15.53 -8.15 -6.44
C GLU A 10 -14.43 -8.13 -7.52
N GLN A 11 -14.78 -8.61 -8.71
CA GLN A 11 -13.87 -8.59 -9.85
C GLN A 11 -13.62 -7.16 -10.32
N VAL A 12 -12.40 -6.90 -10.79
CA VAL A 12 -12.02 -5.62 -11.35
C VAL A 12 -12.82 -5.36 -12.64
N PRO A 13 -13.37 -4.14 -12.85
CA PRO A 13 -14.07 -3.82 -14.09
C PRO A 13 -13.15 -3.90 -15.31
N ASP A 14 -13.63 -4.46 -16.42
CA ASP A 14 -12.86 -4.61 -17.68
C ASP A 14 -12.27 -3.29 -18.18
N ALA A 15 -12.99 -2.19 -18.00
CA ALA A 15 -12.54 -0.85 -18.39
C ALA A 15 -11.29 -0.40 -17.62
N MET A 16 -11.16 -0.85 -16.37
CA MET A 16 -9.99 -0.59 -15.53
C MET A 16 -8.88 -1.57 -15.90
N ALA A 17 -9.19 -2.86 -16.05
CA ALA A 17 -8.20 -3.88 -16.42
C ALA A 17 -7.43 -3.54 -17.71
N LYS A 18 -8.10 -2.95 -18.71
CA LYS A 18 -7.48 -2.50 -19.96
C LYS A 18 -6.48 -1.35 -19.80
N LYS A 19 -6.56 -0.55 -18.73
CA LYS A 19 -5.62 0.55 -18.48
C LYS A 19 -4.24 0.06 -18.08
N PHE A 20 -4.17 -1.14 -17.51
CA PHE A 20 -2.96 -1.74 -16.95
C PHE A 20 -2.34 -2.76 -17.90
N GLY A 21 -2.41 -2.55 -19.22
CA GLY A 21 -2.25 -3.58 -20.25
C GLY A 21 -0.96 -4.43 -20.21
N GLU A 22 0.14 -3.93 -19.65
CA GLU A 22 1.40 -4.67 -19.48
C GLU A 22 1.48 -5.45 -18.16
N VAL A 23 0.56 -5.19 -17.23
CA VAL A 23 0.54 -5.73 -15.88
C VAL A 23 -0.30 -7.00 -15.85
N HIS A 24 0.21 -8.02 -15.15
CA HIS A 24 -0.49 -9.30 -15.04
C HIS A 24 -1.90 -9.14 -14.42
N PRO A 25 -2.97 -9.75 -14.97
CA PRO A 25 -4.36 -9.53 -14.53
C PRO A 25 -4.62 -9.79 -13.05
N MET A 26 -3.97 -10.82 -12.47
CA MET A 26 -4.05 -11.10 -11.03
C MET A 26 -3.54 -9.93 -10.19
N LEU A 27 -2.46 -9.27 -10.63
CA LEU A 27 -1.91 -8.12 -9.92
C LEU A 27 -2.89 -6.94 -10.00
N VAL A 28 -3.49 -6.70 -11.17
CA VAL A 28 -4.54 -5.69 -11.34
C VAL A 28 -5.73 -5.93 -10.38
N GLN A 29 -6.19 -7.17 -10.25
CA GLN A 29 -7.24 -7.53 -9.29
C GLN A 29 -6.82 -7.26 -7.84
N LEU A 30 -5.59 -7.62 -7.47
CA LEU A 30 -5.06 -7.40 -6.12
C LEU A 30 -4.93 -5.91 -5.77
N MET A 31 -4.63 -5.08 -6.77
CA MET A 31 -4.49 -3.63 -6.62
C MET A 31 -5.86 -2.95 -6.54
N TRP A 32 -6.81 -3.38 -7.38
CA TRP A 32 -8.20 -2.97 -7.28
C TRP A 32 -8.78 -3.18 -5.89
N ASN A 33 -8.55 -4.37 -5.30
CA ASN A 33 -9.00 -4.75 -3.97
C ASN A 33 -8.35 -3.91 -2.85
N ARG A 34 -7.16 -3.33 -3.11
CA ARG A 34 -6.43 -2.45 -2.19
C ARG A 34 -6.82 -0.98 -2.31
N GLY A 35 -7.72 -0.65 -3.24
CA GLY A 35 -8.11 0.74 -3.48
C GLY A 35 -7.16 1.51 -4.39
N VAL A 36 -6.18 0.85 -5.01
CA VAL A 36 -5.32 1.45 -6.04
C VAL A 36 -6.11 1.46 -7.36
N LYS A 37 -6.45 2.65 -7.86
CA LYS A 37 -7.42 2.80 -8.96
C LYS A 37 -6.84 3.39 -10.25
N ASP A 38 -5.64 3.95 -10.20
CA ASP A 38 -4.98 4.51 -11.37
C ASP A 38 -3.54 4.00 -11.58
N GLN A 39 -2.98 4.33 -12.75
CA GLN A 39 -1.66 3.87 -13.18
C GLN A 39 -0.53 4.47 -12.35
N ALA A 40 -0.68 5.71 -11.88
CA ALA A 40 0.37 6.40 -11.12
C ALA A 40 0.46 5.82 -9.70
N GLU A 41 -0.68 5.58 -9.04
CA GLU A 41 -0.73 4.90 -7.76
C GLU A 41 -0.19 3.47 -7.86
N LEU A 42 -0.49 2.75 -8.95
CA LEU A 42 0.06 1.42 -9.18
C LEU A 42 1.59 1.45 -9.29
N GLU A 43 2.12 2.37 -10.11
CA GLU A 43 3.56 2.49 -10.32
C GLU A 43 4.27 2.83 -9.00
N LEU A 44 3.75 3.79 -8.25
CA LEU A 44 4.27 4.15 -6.94
C LEU A 44 4.22 2.98 -5.95
N PHE A 45 3.17 2.16 -6.00
CA PHE A 45 3.03 1.00 -5.13
C PHE A 45 4.03 -0.10 -5.48
N LEU A 46 4.23 -0.39 -6.76
CA LEU A 46 5.12 -1.46 -7.23
C LEU A 46 6.59 -1.05 -7.14
N ASN A 47 6.88 0.23 -7.37
CA ASN A 47 8.23 0.80 -7.40
C ASN A 47 8.31 2.01 -6.46
N PRO A 48 8.25 1.81 -5.13
CA PRO A 48 8.31 2.91 -4.19
C PRO A 48 9.68 3.60 -4.22
N ASP A 49 9.66 4.92 -4.29
CA ASP A 49 10.84 5.76 -4.09
C ASP A 49 11.00 6.09 -2.60
N TYR A 50 12.04 5.57 -1.97
CA TYR A 50 12.32 5.82 -0.55
C TYR A 50 13.12 7.12 -0.30
N GLU A 51 13.54 7.84 -1.35
CA GLU A 51 14.12 9.17 -1.20
C GLU A 51 13.02 10.24 -1.12
N THR A 52 11.98 10.11 -1.96
CA THR A 52 10.92 11.12 -2.08
C THR A 52 9.55 10.69 -1.54
N GLY A 53 9.30 9.38 -1.43
CA GLY A 53 8.01 8.80 -1.08
C GLY A 53 7.82 8.48 0.41
N VAL A 54 8.76 8.85 1.28
CA VAL A 54 8.63 8.68 2.73
C VAL A 54 8.25 9.99 3.41
N HIS A 55 7.35 9.87 4.39
CA HIS A 55 6.98 10.98 5.25
C HIS A 55 8.03 11.22 6.33
N ASP A 56 8.09 12.47 6.82
CA ASP A 56 8.92 12.84 7.95
C ASP A 56 8.55 11.99 9.18
N PRO A 57 9.48 11.19 9.75
CA PRO A 57 9.23 10.41 10.95
C PRO A 57 8.79 11.28 12.15
N PHE A 58 9.17 12.56 12.20
CA PHE A 58 8.77 13.46 13.28
C PHE A 58 7.29 13.86 13.25
N LEU A 59 6.54 13.45 12.22
CA LEU A 59 5.08 13.54 12.22
C LEU A 59 4.42 12.62 13.26
N PHE A 60 5.10 11.59 13.74
CA PHE A 60 4.61 10.82 14.88
C PHE A 60 4.72 11.65 16.16
N SER A 61 3.61 11.76 16.88
CA SER A 61 3.46 12.61 18.09
C SER A 61 4.53 12.45 19.19
N ARG A 62 5.28 11.34 19.20
CA ARG A 62 6.30 11.04 20.20
C ARG A 62 7.67 10.67 19.59
N MET A 63 7.91 11.00 18.33
CA MET A 63 9.15 10.61 17.66
C MET A 63 10.38 11.17 18.39
N GLU A 64 10.34 12.44 18.81
CA GLU A 64 11.42 13.08 19.58
C GLU A 64 11.75 12.33 20.88
N ASP A 65 10.74 12.09 21.74
CA ASP A 65 10.88 11.34 23.00
C ASP A 65 11.52 9.96 22.79
N VAL A 66 11.08 9.25 21.75
CA VAL A 66 11.53 7.88 21.44
C VAL A 66 12.99 7.88 21.05
N VAL A 67 13.39 8.79 20.16
CA VAL A 67 14.78 8.93 19.73
C VAL A 67 15.68 9.24 20.94
N GLU A 68 15.29 10.20 21.77
CA GLU A 68 16.05 10.55 22.99
C GLU A 68 16.19 9.35 23.94
N ARG A 69 15.11 8.58 24.14
CA ARG A 69 15.13 7.42 25.03
C ARG A 69 16.07 6.31 24.55
N ILE A 70 16.14 6.09 23.24
CA ILE A 70 17.04 5.11 22.60
C ILE A 70 18.48 5.55 22.79
N PHE A 71 18.81 6.81 22.48
CA PHE A 71 20.18 7.32 22.66
C PHE A 71 20.65 7.27 24.11
N LYS A 72 19.77 7.47 25.09
CA LYS A 72 20.09 7.30 26.52
C LYS A 72 20.40 5.86 26.93
N ALA A 73 20.06 4.86 26.13
CA ALA A 73 20.25 3.44 26.44
C ALA A 73 21.52 2.82 25.80
N LEU A 74 22.19 3.56 24.92
CA LEU A 74 23.46 3.20 24.29
C LEU A 74 24.63 3.63 25.18
#